data_AF-A0A4R4TC81-F1
#
_entry.id   AF-A0A4R4TC81-F1
#
_cell.length_a   1.000
_cell.length_b   1.000
_cell.length_c   1.000
_cell.angle_alpha   90.00
_cell.angle_beta   90.00
_cell.angle_gamma   90.00
#
_symmetry.space_group_name_H-M   'P 1'
#
loop_
_entity.id
_entity.type
_entity.pdbx_description
1 polymer ?
#
loop_
_entity_poly.entity_id
_entity_poly.type
_entity_poly.pdbx_seq_one_letter_code
_entity_poly.pdbx_strand_id
1 'polypeptide(L)'
;DYVATFDHRKRCCLYLSYYAYGDTRKRGMALLRFKQAYEAAGLVLDDGELPDHLAVVLEFAATGDLAQGRRLLLEHRAGLELLRLALTEAASPWAAVLEAVSATLPPLTGRNEDAVARLIAEGPPEEEVGLAPYGSDAAASGPVFLPDPVLEARS
;
A
#
# COMPACT_ATOMS: atom_id res chain seq x y z
N ASP A 1 -16.26 11.13 -11.10
CA ASP A 1 -15.92 11.84 -9.85
C ASP A 1 -15.16 10.98 -8.84
N TYR A 2 -15.65 9.80 -8.46
CA TYR A 2 -14.93 8.90 -7.52
C TYR A 2 -13.55 8.47 -8.05
N VAL A 3 -13.51 7.79 -9.20
CA VAL A 3 -12.27 7.35 -9.87
C VAL A 3 -11.29 8.52 -10.04
N ALA A 4 -11.78 9.66 -10.53
CA ALA A 4 -10.96 10.86 -10.69
C ALA A 4 -10.38 11.39 -9.36
N THR A 5 -11.07 11.17 -8.24
CA THR A 5 -10.60 11.60 -6.91
C THR A 5 -9.51 10.67 -6.39
N PHE A 6 -9.75 9.35 -6.42
CA PHE A 6 -8.97 8.36 -5.70
C PHE A 6 -7.89 7.67 -6.56
N ASP A 7 -8.08 7.56 -7.89
CA ASP A 7 -7.18 6.80 -8.76
C ASP A 7 -6.17 7.69 -9.48
N HIS A 8 -6.53 8.95 -9.76
CA HIS A 8 -5.67 9.85 -10.54
C HIS A 8 -4.62 10.59 -9.70
N ARG A 9 -4.76 10.59 -8.37
CA ARG A 9 -3.89 11.37 -7.47
C ARG A 9 -3.30 10.46 -6.40
N LYS A 10 -1.98 10.26 -6.43
CA LYS A 10 -1.24 9.48 -5.43
C LYS A 10 -1.56 9.90 -3.98
N ARG A 11 -1.71 11.20 -3.72
CA ARG A 11 -2.07 11.78 -2.40
C ARG A 11 -3.52 11.52 -1.96
N CYS A 12 -4.36 11.01 -2.85
CA CYS A 12 -5.75 10.70 -2.58
C CYS A 12 -6.07 9.21 -2.72
N CYS A 13 -5.08 8.31 -2.82
CA CYS A 13 -5.39 6.88 -2.91
C CYS A 13 -5.92 6.32 -1.57
N LEU A 14 -6.65 5.21 -1.63
CA LEU A 14 -7.27 4.58 -0.45
C LEU A 14 -6.43 3.45 0.16
N TYR A 15 -5.21 3.24 -0.34
CA TYR A 15 -4.30 2.18 0.11
C TYR A 15 -3.41 2.65 1.26
N LEU A 16 -3.72 2.23 2.49
CA LEU A 16 -3.06 2.74 3.69
C LEU A 16 -1.57 2.42 3.76
N SER A 17 -1.16 1.25 3.27
CA SER A 17 0.25 0.83 3.28
C SER A 17 1.08 1.56 2.22
N TYR A 18 0.45 2.05 1.16
CA TYR A 18 1.12 2.81 0.09
C TYR A 18 1.79 4.07 0.64
N TYR A 19 1.13 4.82 1.52
CA TYR A 19 1.73 6.04 2.09
C TYR A 19 3.03 5.77 2.84
N ALA A 20 3.12 4.64 3.56
CA ALA A 20 4.30 4.31 4.37
C ALA A 20 5.44 3.68 3.55
N TYR A 21 5.11 2.95 2.49
CA TYR A 21 6.05 2.05 1.82
C TYR A 21 6.13 2.24 0.30
N GLY A 22 5.26 3.06 -0.30
CA GLY A 22 5.04 3.14 -1.74
C GLY A 22 4.87 1.77 -2.36
N ASP A 23 5.36 1.59 -3.59
CA ASP A 23 5.32 0.29 -4.28
C ASP A 23 6.53 -0.62 -3.97
N THR A 24 7.19 -0.40 -2.83
CA THR A 24 8.35 -1.21 -2.44
C THR A 24 7.99 -2.62 -1.99
N ARG A 25 8.97 -3.53 -2.00
CA ARG A 25 8.87 -4.86 -1.35
C ARG A 25 8.37 -4.81 0.11
N LYS A 26 8.63 -3.71 0.83
CA LYS A 26 8.15 -3.53 2.21
C LYS A 26 6.62 -3.43 2.26
N ARG A 27 5.98 -2.93 1.19
CA ARG A 27 4.52 -2.89 1.06
C ARG A 27 3.94 -4.30 1.05
N GLY A 28 4.55 -5.23 0.33
CA GLY A 28 4.11 -6.64 0.32
C GLY A 28 4.06 -7.26 1.72
N MET A 29 5.06 -6.97 2.55
CA MET A 29 5.06 -7.39 3.96
C MET A 29 3.99 -6.70 4.80
N ALA A 30 3.62 -5.46 4.48
CA ALA A 30 2.51 -4.78 5.14
C ALA A 30 1.17 -5.44 4.78
N LEU A 31 0.92 -5.70 3.49
CA LEU A 31 -0.28 -6.38 3.01
C LEU A 31 -0.48 -7.74 3.70
N LEU A 32 0.60 -8.51 3.88
CA LEU A 32 0.54 -9.76 4.62
C LEU A 32 0.08 -9.58 6.08
N ARG A 33 0.53 -8.51 6.76
CA ARG A 33 0.09 -8.23 8.14
C ARG A 33 -1.40 -7.89 8.23
N PHE A 34 -1.93 -7.14 7.27
CA PHE A 34 -3.38 -6.89 7.20
C PHE A 34 -4.15 -8.20 7.03
N LYS A 35 -3.73 -9.04 6.07
CA LYS A 35 -4.36 -10.35 5.82
C LYS A 35 -4.34 -11.24 7.06
N GLN A 36 -3.20 -11.31 7.75
CA GLN A 36 -3.07 -12.07 9.00
C GLN A 36 -4.00 -11.55 10.11
N ALA A 37 -4.21 -10.23 10.20
CA ALA A 37 -5.15 -9.66 11.16
C ALA A 37 -6.61 -10.07 10.87
N TYR A 38 -6.99 -10.16 9.60
CA TYR A 38 -8.31 -10.61 9.17
C TYR A 38 -8.51 -12.11 9.43
N GLU A 39 -7.53 -12.93 9.07
CA GLU A 39 -7.53 -14.37 9.29
C GLU A 39 -7.61 -14.70 10.80
N ALA A 40 -6.91 -13.95 11.65
CA ALA A 40 -6.95 -14.12 13.10
C ALA A 40 -8.35 -13.84 13.70
N ALA A 41 -9.17 -13.04 13.02
CA ALA A 41 -10.57 -12.80 13.37
C ALA A 41 -11.54 -13.81 12.70
N GLY A 42 -11.01 -14.81 11.98
CA GLY A 42 -11.81 -15.79 11.25
C GLY A 42 -12.42 -15.27 9.96
N LEU A 43 -11.95 -14.12 9.46
CA LEU A 43 -12.42 -13.52 8.21
C LEU A 43 -11.50 -13.88 7.05
N VAL A 44 -12.11 -14.05 5.88
CA VAL A 44 -11.40 -14.31 4.63
C VAL A 44 -11.70 -13.17 3.68
N LEU A 45 -10.65 -12.51 3.21
CA LEU A 45 -10.76 -11.49 2.18
C LEU A 45 -10.85 -12.17 0.81
N ASP A 46 -11.77 -11.70 -0.04
CA ASP A 46 -11.80 -12.12 -1.45
C ASP A 46 -10.72 -11.40 -2.28
N ASP A 47 -10.59 -11.77 -3.55
CA ASP A 47 -9.58 -11.19 -4.44
C ASP A 47 -10.04 -9.87 -5.12
N GLY A 48 -11.16 -9.28 -4.67
CA GLY A 48 -11.75 -8.08 -5.26
C GLY A 48 -11.08 -6.77 -4.86
N GLU A 49 -10.39 -6.74 -3.72
CA GLU A 49 -9.70 -5.55 -3.21
C GLU A 49 -8.48 -5.93 -2.35
N LEU A 50 -7.49 -5.03 -2.25
CA LEU A 50 -6.33 -5.25 -1.40
C LEU A 50 -6.67 -5.14 0.10
N PRO A 51 -5.95 -5.89 0.97
CA PRO A 51 -6.23 -5.92 2.40
C PRO A 51 -5.90 -4.60 3.12
N ASP A 52 -5.22 -3.64 2.49
CA ASP A 52 -4.94 -2.33 3.08
C ASP A 52 -5.85 -1.21 2.55
N HIS A 53 -6.83 -1.54 1.71
CA HIS A 53 -7.80 -0.56 1.24
C HIS A 53 -8.64 -0.05 2.42
N LEU A 54 -8.78 1.27 2.55
CA LEU A 54 -9.42 1.90 3.71
C LEU A 54 -10.83 1.37 3.98
N ALA A 55 -11.64 1.10 2.94
CA ALA A 55 -12.98 0.54 3.12
C ALA A 55 -12.93 -0.87 3.75
N VAL A 56 -11.99 -1.72 3.33
CA VAL A 56 -11.80 -3.08 3.86
C VAL A 56 -11.39 -3.02 5.34
N VAL A 57 -10.49 -2.10 5.68
CA VAL A 57 -10.04 -1.90 7.08
C VAL A 57 -11.18 -1.38 7.96
N LEU A 58 -12.00 -0.46 7.45
CA LEU A 58 -13.15 0.08 8.17
C LEU A 58 -14.25 -0.98 8.36
N GLU A 59 -14.51 -1.79 7.34
CA GLU A 59 -15.44 -2.91 7.43
C GLU A 59 -14.95 -3.93 8.46
N PHE A 60 -13.68 -4.30 8.41
CA PHE A 60 -13.06 -5.17 9.40
C PHE A 60 -13.20 -4.62 10.84
N ALA A 61 -12.98 -3.31 11.02
CA ALA A 61 -13.15 -2.67 12.32
C ALA A 61 -14.61 -2.67 12.79
N ALA A 62 -15.58 -2.64 11.87
CA ALA A 62 -17.00 -2.59 12.19
C ALA A 62 -17.60 -3.98 12.47
N THR A 63 -17.16 -5.02 11.75
CA THR A 63 -17.81 -6.34 11.74
C THR A 63 -16.95 -7.48 12.27
N GLY A 64 -15.62 -7.35 12.22
CA GLY A 64 -14.67 -8.38 12.63
C GLY A 64 -14.13 -8.14 14.02
N ASP A 65 -13.17 -7.23 14.12
CA ASP A 65 -12.50 -6.89 15.37
C ASP A 65 -12.19 -5.39 15.42
N LEU A 66 -12.98 -4.66 16.20
CA LEU A 66 -12.84 -3.22 16.38
C LEU A 66 -11.47 -2.82 16.94
N ALA A 67 -10.92 -3.60 17.87
CA ALA A 67 -9.65 -3.26 18.50
C ALA A 67 -8.49 -3.43 17.52
N GLN A 68 -8.49 -4.51 16.75
CA GLN A 68 -7.47 -4.75 15.72
C GLN A 68 -7.63 -3.79 14.54
N GLY A 69 -8.85 -3.55 14.05
CA GLY A 69 -9.11 -2.58 12.99
C GLY A 69 -8.66 -1.17 13.38
N ARG A 70 -8.98 -0.73 14.61
CA ARG A 70 -8.48 0.55 15.15
C ARG A 70 -6.95 0.58 15.23
N ARG A 71 -6.30 -0.53 15.59
CA ARG A 71 -4.83 -0.61 15.63
C ARG A 71 -4.24 -0.41 14.23
N LEU A 72 -4.77 -1.09 13.21
CA LEU A 72 -4.32 -0.95 11.83
C LEU A 72 -4.46 0.51 11.34
N LEU A 73 -5.58 1.17 11.63
CA LEU A 73 -5.78 2.58 11.31
C LEU A 73 -4.76 3.49 12.01
N LEU A 74 -4.37 3.16 13.25
CA LEU A 74 -3.37 3.93 14.00
C LEU A 74 -1.95 3.71 13.52
N GLU A 75 -1.59 2.48 13.15
CA GLU A 75 -0.29 2.15 12.55
C GLU A 75 -0.09 2.88 11.22
N HIS A 76 -1.18 3.14 10.50
CA HIS A 76 -1.19 3.85 9.22
C HIS A 76 -1.74 5.29 9.32
N ARG A 77 -1.77 5.87 10.52
CA ARG A 77 -2.42 7.15 10.81
C ARG A 77 -1.90 8.29 9.93
N ALA A 78 -0.60 8.33 9.65
CA ALA A 78 0.00 9.39 8.85
C ALA A 78 -0.52 9.43 7.41
N GLY A 79 -0.71 8.26 6.78
CA GLY A 79 -1.29 8.15 5.44
C GLY A 79 -2.76 8.57 5.42
N LEU A 80 -3.53 8.14 6.43
CA LEU A 80 -4.93 8.53 6.58
C LEU A 80 -5.11 10.05 6.71
N GLU A 81 -4.22 10.71 7.48
CA GLU A 81 -4.25 12.17 7.61
C GLU A 81 -3.81 12.89 6.34
N LEU A 82 -2.80 12.37 5.63
CA LEU A 82 -2.41 12.94 4.33
C LEU A 82 -3.57 12.89 3.34
N LEU A 83 -4.28 11.75 3.28
CA LEU A 83 -5.48 11.59 2.47
C LEU A 83 -6.57 12.60 2.86
N ARG A 84 -6.87 12.72 4.17
CA ARG A 84 -7.85 13.70 4.67
C ARG A 84 -7.48 15.11 4.26
N LEU A 85 -6.25 15.54 4.50
CA LEU A 85 -5.75 16.87 4.16
C LEU A 85 -5.84 17.13 2.64
N ALA A 86 -5.43 16.16 1.81
CA ALA A 86 -5.50 16.29 0.36
C ALA A 86 -6.94 16.42 -0.16
N LEU A 87 -7.89 15.70 0.45
CA LEU A 87 -9.31 15.82 0.11
C LEU A 87 -9.91 17.16 0.56
N THR A 88 -9.52 17.66 1.74
CA THR A 88 -9.92 18.98 2.25
C THR A 88 -9.36 20.10 1.34
N GLU A 89 -8.07 20.05 0.99
CA GLU A 89 -7.42 21.00 0.07
C GLU A 89 -8.12 21.04 -1.30
N ALA A 90 -8.56 19.88 -1.78
CA ALA A 90 -9.28 19.77 -3.05
C ALA A 90 -10.78 20.13 -2.96
N ALA A 91 -11.28 20.55 -1.80
CA ALA A 91 -12.71 20.76 -1.53
C ALA A 91 -13.58 19.56 -1.97
N SER A 92 -13.06 18.34 -1.75
CA SER A 92 -13.70 17.11 -2.20
C SER A 92 -14.95 16.81 -1.36
N PRO A 93 -16.05 16.32 -1.97
CA PRO A 93 -17.23 15.89 -1.21
C PRO A 93 -16.94 14.73 -0.25
N TRP A 94 -15.81 14.02 -0.45
CA TRP A 94 -15.37 12.92 0.40
C TRP A 94 -14.60 13.36 1.64
N ALA A 95 -14.23 14.64 1.76
CA ALA A 95 -13.44 15.16 2.89
C ALA A 95 -14.15 14.91 4.24
N ALA A 96 -15.46 15.14 4.30
CA ALA A 96 -16.26 14.96 5.51
C ALA A 96 -16.25 13.50 6.03
N VAL A 97 -16.14 12.51 5.14
CA VAL A 97 -16.05 11.10 5.54
C VAL A 97 -14.74 10.84 6.25
N LEU A 98 -13.62 11.35 5.71
CA LEU A 98 -12.31 11.17 6.32
C LEU A 98 -12.15 11.99 7.60
N GLU A 99 -12.80 13.15 7.71
CA GLU A 99 -12.92 13.90 8.95
C GLU A 99 -13.66 13.09 10.03
N ALA A 100 -14.79 12.46 9.69
CA ALA A 100 -15.54 11.63 10.61
C ALA A 100 -14.71 10.43 11.10
N VAL A 101 -14.01 9.72 10.19
CA VAL A 101 -13.11 8.62 10.56
C VAL A 101 -12.00 9.12 11.49
N SER A 102 -11.33 10.22 11.13
CA SER A 102 -10.24 10.81 11.92
C SER A 102 -10.69 11.21 13.33
N ALA A 103 -11.92 11.72 13.48
CA ALA A 103 -12.50 12.11 14.76
C ALA A 103 -12.77 10.94 15.71
N THR A 104 -12.91 9.71 15.20
CA THR A 104 -13.07 8.51 16.05
C THR A 104 -11.76 8.02 16.70
N LEU A 105 -10.64 8.53 16.22
CA LEU A 105 -9.29 8.11 16.59
C LEU A 105 -8.65 9.17 17.52
N PRO A 106 -7.62 8.82 18.30
CA PRO A 106 -6.95 9.77 19.18
C PRO A 106 -6.35 10.94 18.41
N PRO A 107 -6.16 12.11 19.05
CA PRO A 107 -5.49 13.25 18.45
C PRO A 107 -4.11 12.88 17.88
N LEU A 108 -3.77 13.49 16.75
CA LEU A 108 -2.44 13.38 16.17
C LEU A 108 -1.44 14.03 17.14
N THR A 109 -0.42 13.29 17.57
CA THR A 109 0.61 13.82 18.48
C THR A 109 1.97 13.20 18.17
N GLY A 110 3.02 14.02 18.29
CA GLY A 110 4.42 13.58 18.25
C GLY A 110 4.76 12.85 16.95
N ARG A 111 5.17 11.58 17.05
CA ARG A 111 5.67 10.79 15.90
C ARG A 111 4.73 10.75 14.69
N ASN A 112 3.42 10.85 14.90
CA ASN A 112 2.46 10.86 13.78
C ASN A 112 2.42 12.22 13.08
N GLU A 113 2.59 13.33 13.80
CA GLU A 113 2.67 14.67 13.20
C GLU A 113 3.93 14.77 12.34
N ASP A 114 5.07 14.29 12.86
CA ASP A 114 6.33 14.23 12.13
C ASP A 114 6.20 13.38 10.85
N ALA A 115 5.54 12.23 10.95
CA ALA A 115 5.31 11.36 9.80
C ALA A 115 4.40 12.01 8.74
N VAL A 116 3.35 12.73 9.15
CA VAL A 116 2.49 13.48 8.22
C VAL A 116 3.28 14.59 7.55
N ALA A 117 4.04 15.38 8.31
CA ALA A 117 4.87 16.46 7.77
C ALA A 117 5.87 15.92 6.73
N ARG A 118 6.51 14.78 7.02
CA ARG A 118 7.40 14.09 6.07
C ARG A 118 6.66 13.69 4.80
N LEU A 119 5.48 13.07 4.92
CA LEU A 119 4.68 12.67 3.76
C LEU A 119 4.19 13.85 2.92
N ILE A 120 3.92 15.01 3.52
CA ILE A 120 3.58 16.22 2.79
C ILE A 120 4.79 16.72 1.99
N ALA A 121 5.97 16.72 2.59
CA ALA A 121 7.19 17.25 1.98
C ALA A 121 7.77 16.33 0.90
N GLU A 122 7.79 15.03 1.16
CA GLU A 122 8.53 14.04 0.36
C GLU A 122 7.61 13.11 -0.44
N GLY A 123 6.34 13.02 -0.07
CA GLY A 123 5.44 11.98 -0.58
C GLY A 123 5.75 10.59 -0.02
N PRO A 124 5.02 9.55 -0.47
CA PRO A 124 5.34 8.16 -0.16
C PRO A 124 6.71 7.77 -0.73
N PRO A 125 7.45 6.82 -0.11
CA PRO A 125 8.71 6.35 -0.65
C PRO A 125 8.55 5.79 -2.08
N GLU A 126 9.34 6.27 -3.04
CA GLU A 126 9.36 5.68 -4.38
C GLU A 126 10.35 4.50 -4.42
N GLU A 127 10.05 3.48 -5.24
CA GLU A 127 10.94 2.33 -5.39
C GLU A 127 12.17 2.69 -6.24
N GLU A 128 13.38 2.47 -5.72
CA GLU A 128 14.61 2.44 -6.51
C GLU A 128 14.80 1.09 -7.26
N VAL A 129 13.81 0.63 -8.01
CA VAL A 129 14.01 -0.56 -8.88
C VAL A 129 13.91 -0.18 -10.34
N GLY A 130 15.07 -0.34 -10.99
CA GLY A 130 15.36 0.06 -12.37
C GLY A 130 16.75 0.69 -12.54
N LEU A 131 17.43 1.10 -11.45
CA LEU A 131 18.76 1.74 -11.53
C LEU A 131 19.95 0.79 -11.38
N ALA A 132 19.74 -0.47 -11.01
CA ALA A 132 20.77 -1.48 -11.25
C ALA A 132 20.70 -1.83 -12.74
N PRO A 133 21.77 -1.61 -13.53
CA PRO A 133 21.85 -2.18 -14.87
C PRO A 133 21.60 -3.67 -14.74
N TYR A 134 20.68 -4.21 -15.53
CA TYR A 134 20.66 -5.65 -15.76
C TYR A 134 22.06 -6.04 -16.26
N GLY A 135 22.84 -6.72 -15.41
CA GLY A 135 24.14 -7.28 -15.74
C GLY A 135 25.35 -6.39 -15.45
N SER A 136 25.68 -6.17 -14.18
CA SER A 136 27.08 -5.87 -13.79
C SER A 136 27.82 -7.08 -13.22
N ASP A 137 27.25 -8.29 -13.33
CA ASP A 137 27.95 -9.58 -13.10
C ASP A 137 27.78 -10.57 -14.26
N ALA A 138 27.31 -10.11 -15.43
CA ALA A 138 27.26 -10.92 -16.66
C ALA A 138 28.54 -10.79 -17.52
N ALA A 139 29.64 -10.28 -16.95
CA ALA A 139 30.94 -10.21 -17.64
C ALA A 139 31.78 -11.50 -17.50
N ALA A 140 31.20 -12.62 -17.02
CA ALA A 140 31.88 -13.91 -16.91
C ALA A 140 31.10 -15.11 -17.48
N SER A 141 30.01 -14.90 -18.23
CA SER A 141 29.37 -15.99 -18.97
C SER A 141 28.75 -15.44 -20.25
N GLY A 142 29.48 -15.58 -21.35
CA GLY A 142 28.96 -15.33 -22.69
C GLY A 142 27.78 -16.25 -23.02
N PRO A 143 27.08 -16.01 -24.15
CA PRO A 143 25.96 -16.84 -24.56
C PRO A 143 26.37 -18.31 -24.65
N VAL A 144 25.75 -19.15 -23.82
CA VAL A 144 25.87 -20.60 -23.91
C VAL A 144 25.08 -21.02 -25.15
N PHE A 145 25.80 -21.28 -26.24
CA PHE A 145 25.23 -21.97 -27.40
C PHE A 145 24.86 -23.39 -26.97
N LEU A 146 23.57 -23.71 -27.05
CA LEU A 146 23.12 -25.09 -26.96
C LEU A 146 23.69 -25.86 -28.17
N PRO A 147 24.23 -27.08 -27.98
CA PRO A 147 24.66 -27.89 -29.11
C PRO A 147 23.47 -28.26 -30.00
N ASP A 148 23.70 -28.32 -31.30
CA ASP A 148 22.67 -28.66 -32.29
C ASP A 148 22.07 -30.05 -31.99
N PRO A 149 20.74 -30.21 -32.14
CA PRO A 149 20.08 -31.49 -31.89
C PRO A 149 20.57 -32.55 -32.88
N VAL A 150 21.07 -33.67 -32.34
CA VAL A 150 21.48 -34.83 -33.13
C VAL A 150 20.21 -35.54 -33.63
N LEU A 151 19.93 -35.42 -34.94
CA LEU A 151 18.94 -36.26 -35.61
C LEU A 151 19.57 -37.64 -35.87
N GLU A 152 19.30 -38.61 -35.00
CA GLU A 152 19.61 -40.01 -35.31
C GLU A 152 18.72 -40.48 -36.47
N ALA A 153 19.35 -40.73 -37.62
CA ALA A 153 18.72 -41.42 -38.73
C ALA A 153 18.47 -42.87 -38.33
N ARG A 154 17.21 -43.21 -38.07
CA ARG A 154 16.77 -44.60 -37.89
C ARG A 154 16.92 -45.34 -39.21
N SER A 155 17.69 -46.44 -39.20
CA SER A 155 17.65 -47.50 -40.22
C SER A 155 16.71 -48.61 -39.76
#